data_AF-A0A4U5VFC9-F1
#
_entry.id   AF-A0A4U5VFC9-F1
#
_cell.length_a   1.000
_cell.length_b   1.000
_cell.length_c   1.000
_cell.angle_alpha   90.00
_cell.angle_beta   90.00
_cell.angle_gamma   90.00
#
_symmetry.space_group_name_H-M   'P 1'
#
loop_
_entity.id
_entity.type
_entity.pdbx_description
1 polymer ?
#
loop_
_entity_poly.entity_id
_entity_poly.type
_entity_poly.pdbx_seq_one_letter_code
_entity_poly.pdbx_strand_id
1 'polypeptide(L)'
;MAAQRLSGRTTGQQTKAATSQPHLQLACNFQAGGTQQNQQTPSTPSSSDLLERLLKENSELTERVTSLSQERATLKHKLTCLERQLRRTENELAKVTAETENRPINDVTSNSKVQRLYERYLRAESFRKALVYQKRYLLLLLGGFQQCEQATLCLIANMGARPSPPLSSSPRRPLGRFRAAVRVVIAVSR
;
A
#
# COMPACT_ATOMS: atom_id res chain seq x y z
N MET A 1 0.26 21.93 -32.28
CA MET A 1 1.36 21.27 -31.55
C MET A 1 0.85 19.92 -31.07
N ALA A 2 1.40 18.85 -31.64
CA ALA A 2 1.01 17.47 -31.41
C ALA A 2 1.74 16.89 -30.19
N ALA A 3 1.06 16.04 -29.41
CA ALA A 3 1.69 15.19 -28.41
C ALA A 3 1.59 13.73 -28.89
N GLN A 4 2.69 13.23 -29.42
CA GLN A 4 2.94 11.81 -29.63
C GLN A 4 3.36 11.18 -28.29
N ARG A 5 2.74 10.06 -27.92
CA ARG A 5 3.41 9.06 -27.10
C ARG A 5 3.12 7.66 -27.63
N LEU A 6 4.24 7.00 -27.93
CA LEU A 6 4.42 5.63 -28.39
C LEU A 6 4.21 4.62 -27.25
N SER A 7 4.07 3.36 -27.68
CA SER A 7 4.28 2.09 -26.95
C SER A 7 2.97 1.33 -26.73
N GLY A 8 2.81 0.07 -27.12
CA GLY A 8 3.74 -0.92 -27.67
C GLY A 8 2.92 -2.15 -28.05
N ARG A 9 3.34 -2.83 -29.12
CA ARG A 9 2.70 -3.96 -29.79
C ARG A 9 3.57 -5.19 -29.58
N THR A 10 3.00 -6.30 -29.09
CA THR A 10 3.41 -7.72 -29.22
C THR A 10 2.39 -8.52 -28.39
N THR A 11 1.88 -9.73 -28.66
CA THR A 11 2.17 -10.95 -29.45
C THR A 11 0.79 -11.58 -29.80
N GLY A 12 0.50 -12.27 -30.89
CA GLY A 12 1.24 -13.34 -31.56
C GLY A 12 0.55 -14.70 -31.31
N GLN A 13 -0.11 -15.25 -32.35
CA GLN A 13 -0.37 -16.67 -32.70
C GLN A 13 -1.19 -17.57 -31.75
N GLN A 14 -2.36 -18.08 -32.17
CA GLN A 14 -2.60 -19.31 -32.97
C GLN A 14 -2.13 -20.62 -32.33
N THR A 15 -3.04 -21.58 -32.11
CA THR A 15 -2.94 -22.97 -32.59
C THR A 15 -4.25 -23.75 -32.42
N LYS A 16 -4.59 -24.50 -33.47
CA LYS A 16 -5.55 -25.61 -33.58
C LYS A 16 -4.86 -26.91 -33.15
N ALA A 17 -5.61 -27.91 -32.65
CA ALA A 17 -5.61 -29.34 -33.03
C ALA A 17 -5.90 -30.34 -31.87
N ALA A 18 -7.01 -31.07 -32.02
CA ALA A 18 -7.19 -32.53 -32.07
C ALA A 18 -6.28 -33.52 -31.27
N THR A 19 -6.97 -34.42 -30.55
CA THR A 19 -6.79 -35.90 -30.44
C THR A 19 -5.57 -36.50 -29.72
N SER A 20 -5.85 -37.36 -28.70
CA SER A 20 -5.37 -38.76 -28.50
C SER A 20 -4.90 -39.09 -27.06
N GLN A 21 -5.54 -40.11 -26.48
CA GLN A 21 -5.15 -41.15 -25.48
C GLN A 21 -4.01 -40.92 -24.44
N PRO A 22 -4.13 -41.47 -23.20
CA PRO A 22 -3.02 -41.58 -22.28
C PRO A 22 -2.23 -42.89 -22.46
N HIS A 23 -0.93 -42.76 -22.63
CA HIS A 23 0.08 -43.82 -22.55
C HIS A 23 0.56 -43.92 -21.08
N LEU A 24 0.25 -45.03 -20.41
CA LEU A 24 0.80 -45.34 -19.09
C LEU A 24 2.24 -45.82 -19.24
N GLN A 25 3.18 -45.08 -18.67
CA GLN A 25 4.59 -45.44 -18.67
C GLN A 25 5.02 -45.77 -17.23
N LEU A 26 5.00 -47.07 -16.92
CA LEU A 26 5.74 -47.66 -15.82
C LEU A 26 7.24 -47.60 -16.16
N ALA A 27 8.04 -47.03 -15.25
CA ALA A 27 9.48 -47.25 -15.16
C ALA A 27 9.85 -47.16 -13.66
N CYS A 28 10.03 -48.31 -13.01
CA CYS A 28 11.33 -48.94 -12.73
C CYS A 28 12.08 -48.25 -11.60
N ASN A 29 12.40 -49.00 -10.54
CA ASN A 29 13.78 -49.05 -10.08
C ASN A 29 14.07 -50.37 -9.35
N PHE A 30 14.90 -51.15 -10.05
CA PHE A 30 15.60 -52.33 -9.58
C PHE A 30 16.77 -51.86 -8.71
N GLN A 31 16.99 -52.47 -7.55
CA GLN A 31 18.30 -52.39 -6.91
C GLN A 31 18.71 -53.77 -6.40
N ALA A 32 19.80 -54.24 -7.00
CA ALA A 32 20.48 -55.47 -6.74
C ALA A 32 21.32 -55.37 -5.46
N GLY A 33 21.42 -56.49 -4.74
CA GLY A 33 22.36 -56.69 -3.64
C GLY A 33 22.41 -58.18 -3.33
N GLY A 34 23.36 -58.88 -3.97
CA GLY A 34 23.57 -60.31 -3.76
C GLY A 34 24.40 -60.58 -2.49
N THR A 35 24.16 -61.75 -1.89
CA THR A 35 25.17 -62.54 -1.16
C THR A 35 24.82 -64.02 -1.27
N GLN A 36 25.86 -64.84 -1.28
CA GLN A 36 25.93 -66.19 -1.83
C GLN A 36 25.45 -67.31 -0.88
N GLN A 37 25.10 -68.44 -1.51
CA GLN A 37 25.15 -69.83 -1.04
C GLN A 37 24.21 -70.28 0.08
N ASN A 38 23.22 -71.10 -0.30
CA ASN A 38 23.20 -72.49 0.14
C ASN A 38 22.47 -73.36 -0.90
N GLN A 39 23.02 -74.55 -1.16
CA GLN A 39 22.48 -75.52 -2.11
C GLN A 39 21.09 -75.97 -1.66
N GLN A 40 20.07 -75.70 -2.48
CA GLN A 40 18.86 -76.50 -2.56
C GLN A 40 18.18 -76.26 -3.92
N THR A 41 17.92 -77.37 -4.57
CA THR A 41 17.21 -77.56 -5.85
C THR A 41 16.04 -76.60 -6.07
N PRO A 42 15.85 -76.03 -7.28
CA PRO A 42 14.63 -75.30 -7.60
C PRO A 42 13.51 -76.31 -7.81
N SER A 43 12.76 -76.61 -6.75
CA SER A 43 11.46 -77.27 -6.90
C SER A 43 10.53 -76.28 -7.60
N THR A 44 10.14 -76.62 -8.83
CA THR A 44 9.01 -76.03 -9.55
C THR A 44 7.86 -75.74 -8.59
N PRO A 45 7.28 -74.51 -8.57
CA PRO A 45 6.12 -74.26 -7.74
C PRO A 45 5.02 -75.21 -8.16
N SER A 46 4.47 -75.94 -7.19
CA SER A 46 3.33 -76.82 -7.42
C SER A 46 2.18 -75.96 -7.97
N SER A 47 1.43 -76.47 -8.94
CA SER A 47 0.26 -75.79 -9.55
C SER A 47 -0.70 -75.21 -8.49
N SER A 48 -0.75 -75.86 -7.31
CA SER A 48 -1.47 -75.41 -6.12
C SER A 48 -1.02 -74.04 -5.59
N ASP A 49 0.29 -73.82 -5.44
CA ASP A 49 0.84 -72.59 -4.84
C ASP A 49 0.62 -71.38 -5.74
N LEU A 50 0.62 -71.60 -7.06
CA LEU A 50 0.31 -70.56 -8.06
C LEU A 50 -1.17 -70.15 -7.98
N LEU A 51 -2.08 -71.13 -7.88
CA LEU A 51 -3.51 -70.88 -7.77
C LEU A 51 -3.84 -70.08 -6.51
N GLU A 52 -3.23 -70.41 -5.38
CA GLU A 52 -3.44 -69.72 -4.11
C GLU A 52 -2.95 -68.25 -4.17
N ARG A 53 -1.79 -68.00 -4.79
CA ARG A 53 -1.29 -66.63 -5.03
C ARG A 53 -2.22 -65.83 -5.93
N LEU A 54 -2.70 -66.42 -7.03
CA LEU A 54 -3.64 -65.74 -7.93
C LEU A 54 -4.96 -65.40 -7.26
N LEU A 55 -5.49 -66.28 -6.41
CA LEU A 55 -6.70 -66.00 -5.64
C LEU A 55 -6.50 -64.85 -4.65
N LYS A 56 -5.35 -64.84 -3.96
CA LYS A 56 -4.97 -63.75 -3.05
C LYS A 56 -4.78 -62.42 -3.78
N GLU A 57 -4.13 -62.43 -4.94
CA GLU A 57 -3.99 -61.22 -5.77
C GLU A 57 -5.35 -60.73 -6.27
N ASN A 58 -6.27 -61.62 -6.65
CA ASN A 58 -7.63 -61.23 -7.03
C ASN A 58 -8.42 -60.62 -5.87
N SER A 59 -8.29 -61.15 -4.65
CA SER A 59 -8.95 -60.54 -3.48
C SER A 59 -8.36 -59.16 -3.18
N GLU A 60 -7.02 -59.02 -3.19
CA GLU A 60 -6.35 -57.73 -2.98
C GLU A 60 -6.72 -56.71 -4.06
N LEU A 61 -6.80 -57.11 -5.33
CA LEU A 61 -7.24 -56.24 -6.42
C LEU A 61 -8.70 -55.82 -6.26
N THR A 62 -9.56 -56.73 -5.82
CA THR A 62 -10.97 -56.42 -5.55
C THR A 62 -11.11 -55.43 -4.40
N GLU A 63 -10.34 -55.60 -3.33
CA GLU A 63 -10.27 -54.64 -2.20
C GLU A 63 -9.76 -53.27 -2.67
N ARG A 64 -8.69 -53.23 -3.48
CA ARG A 64 -8.18 -51.97 -4.04
C ARG A 64 -9.21 -51.28 -4.92
N VAL A 65 -9.92 -52.02 -5.78
CA VAL A 65 -10.96 -51.47 -6.66
C VAL A 65 -12.14 -50.91 -5.85
N THR A 66 -12.58 -51.62 -4.81
CA THR A 66 -13.67 -51.15 -3.94
C THR A 66 -13.25 -49.91 -3.13
N SER A 67 -12.04 -49.88 -2.58
CA SER A 67 -11.47 -48.72 -1.89
C SER A 67 -11.39 -47.49 -2.79
N LEU A 68 -10.78 -47.64 -3.98
CA LEU A 68 -10.66 -46.54 -4.95
C LEU A 68 -12.02 -46.06 -5.46
N SER A 69 -13.00 -46.97 -5.63
CA SER A 69 -14.37 -46.63 -6.00
C SER A 69 -15.04 -45.78 -4.91
N GLN A 70 -14.88 -46.15 -3.64
CA GLN A 70 -15.38 -45.38 -2.51
C GLN A 70 -14.73 -44.00 -2.42
N GLU A 71 -13.40 -43.92 -2.52
CA GLU A 71 -12.67 -42.65 -2.54
C GLU A 71 -13.15 -41.74 -3.68
N ARG A 72 -13.28 -42.28 -4.88
CA ARG A 72 -13.84 -41.55 -6.04
C ARG A 72 -15.26 -41.03 -5.75
N ALA A 73 -16.11 -41.81 -5.11
CA ALA A 73 -17.46 -41.37 -4.73
C ALA A 73 -17.40 -40.22 -3.71
N THR A 74 -16.52 -40.29 -2.70
CA THR A 74 -16.35 -39.22 -1.72
C THR A 74 -15.82 -37.93 -2.35
N LEU A 75 -14.83 -38.03 -3.24
CA LEU A 75 -14.27 -36.87 -3.94
C LEU A 75 -15.31 -36.22 -4.87
N LYS A 76 -16.09 -37.03 -5.59
CA LYS A 76 -17.19 -36.53 -6.42
C LYS A 76 -18.21 -35.78 -5.56
N HIS A 77 -18.57 -36.31 -4.39
CA HIS A 77 -19.48 -35.61 -3.48
C HIS A 77 -18.89 -34.26 -3.00
N LYS A 78 -17.61 -34.24 -2.57
CA LYS A 78 -16.91 -33.02 -2.16
C LYS A 78 -16.88 -31.97 -3.27
N LEU A 79 -16.55 -32.36 -4.51
CA LEU A 79 -16.58 -31.46 -5.67
C LEU A 79 -17.96 -30.83 -5.86
N THR A 80 -19.03 -31.62 -5.86
CA THR A 80 -20.39 -31.05 -6.02
C THR A 80 -20.79 -30.12 -4.88
N CYS A 81 -20.28 -30.34 -3.66
CA CYS A 81 -20.54 -29.47 -2.52
C CYS A 81 -19.82 -28.14 -2.67
N LEU A 82 -18.54 -28.18 -3.05
CA LEU A 82 -17.73 -26.99 -3.30
C LEU A 82 -18.27 -26.17 -4.47
N GLU A 83 -18.66 -26.80 -5.57
CA GLU A 83 -19.28 -26.12 -6.71
C GLU A 83 -20.58 -25.39 -6.31
N ARG A 84 -21.41 -26.02 -5.46
CA ARG A 84 -22.62 -25.39 -4.92
C ARG A 84 -22.30 -24.21 -4.02
N GLN A 85 -21.27 -24.32 -3.18
CA GLN A 85 -20.85 -23.23 -2.31
C GLN A 85 -20.30 -22.05 -3.12
N LEU A 86 -19.48 -22.33 -4.13
CA LEU A 86 -18.93 -21.34 -5.04
C LEU A 86 -20.05 -20.56 -5.73
N ARG A 87 -21.03 -21.26 -6.33
CA ARG A 87 -22.19 -20.60 -6.96
C ARG A 87 -23.00 -19.75 -5.98
N ARG A 88 -23.17 -20.20 -4.73
CA ARG A 88 -23.85 -19.38 -3.70
C ARG A 88 -23.06 -18.12 -3.41
N THR A 89 -21.74 -18.22 -3.20
CA THR A 89 -20.90 -17.05 -2.95
C THR A 89 -20.89 -16.08 -4.14
N GLU A 90 -20.86 -16.58 -5.37
CA GLU A 90 -20.96 -15.74 -6.58
C GLU A 90 -22.30 -15.01 -6.65
N ASN A 91 -23.41 -15.70 -6.34
CA ASN A 91 -24.74 -15.09 -6.32
C ASN A 91 -24.87 -14.02 -5.22
N GLU A 92 -24.34 -14.29 -4.01
CA GLU A 92 -24.32 -13.30 -2.93
C GLU A 92 -23.46 -12.09 -3.31
N LEU A 93 -22.30 -12.30 -3.95
CA LEU A 93 -21.48 -11.19 -4.45
C LEU A 93 -22.24 -10.38 -5.51
N ALA A 94 -22.86 -11.04 -6.48
CA ALA A 94 -23.65 -10.38 -7.52
C ALA A 94 -24.80 -9.54 -6.91
N LYS A 95 -25.45 -10.06 -5.87
CA LYS A 95 -26.49 -9.37 -5.13
C LYS A 95 -25.94 -8.16 -4.37
N VAL A 96 -24.85 -8.31 -3.62
CA VAL A 96 -24.20 -7.19 -2.93
C VAL A 96 -23.74 -6.12 -3.90
N THR A 97 -23.21 -6.50 -5.07
CA THR A 97 -22.80 -5.53 -6.10
C THR A 97 -23.99 -4.76 -6.66
N ALA A 98 -25.11 -5.44 -6.93
CA ALA A 98 -26.34 -4.78 -7.36
C ALA A 98 -26.92 -3.87 -6.26
N GLU A 99 -26.85 -4.28 -4.98
CA GLU A 99 -27.24 -3.46 -3.84
C GLU A 99 -26.34 -2.22 -3.67
N THR A 100 -25.04 -2.32 -3.97
CA THR A 100 -24.15 -1.15 -3.97
C THR A 100 -24.43 -0.16 -5.10
N GLU A 101 -24.84 -0.62 -6.29
CA GLU A 101 -25.30 0.29 -7.34
C GLU A 101 -26.65 0.93 -6.99
N ASN A 102 -27.49 0.24 -6.22
CA ASN A 102 -28.76 0.75 -5.68
C ASN A 102 -28.60 1.42 -4.29
N ARG A 103 -27.36 1.68 -3.82
CA ARG A 103 -27.11 2.23 -2.48
C ARG A 103 -27.86 3.56 -2.33
N PRO A 104 -28.56 3.80 -1.21
CA PRO A 104 -29.41 4.96 -1.06
C PRO A 104 -28.61 6.26 -1.18
N ILE A 105 -29.23 7.26 -1.80
CA ILE A 105 -28.81 8.66 -2.02
C ILE A 105 -28.03 9.29 -0.85
N ASN A 106 -28.20 8.79 0.38
CA ASN A 106 -27.58 9.27 1.60
C ASN A 106 -26.03 9.18 1.60
N ASP A 107 -25.42 8.16 1.00
CA ASP A 107 -23.95 8.03 0.94
C ASP A 107 -23.28 8.95 -0.09
N VAL A 108 -23.97 9.22 -1.20
CA VAL A 108 -23.59 10.28 -2.14
C VAL A 108 -23.78 11.66 -1.48
N THR A 109 -24.80 11.80 -0.65
CA THR A 109 -25.07 13.04 0.10
C THR A 109 -24.02 13.29 1.19
N SER A 110 -23.54 12.28 1.90
CA SER A 110 -22.45 12.42 2.88
C SER A 110 -21.14 12.80 2.21
N ASN A 111 -20.80 12.17 1.09
CA ASN A 111 -19.64 12.53 0.28
C ASN A 111 -19.75 13.97 -0.28
N SER A 112 -20.93 14.38 -0.76
CA SER A 112 -21.11 15.77 -1.24
C SER A 112 -21.04 16.80 -0.10
N LYS A 113 -21.47 16.47 1.11
CA LYS A 113 -21.26 17.31 2.31
C LYS A 113 -19.77 17.47 2.62
N VAL A 114 -19.00 16.38 2.57
CA VAL A 114 -17.54 16.41 2.76
C VAL A 114 -16.86 17.26 1.69
N GLN A 115 -17.24 17.09 0.43
CA GLN A 115 -16.72 17.90 -0.69
C GLN A 115 -17.02 19.39 -0.49
N ARG A 116 -18.26 19.76 -0.12
CA ARG A 116 -18.63 21.15 0.17
C ARG A 116 -17.83 21.75 1.33
N LEU A 117 -17.56 20.97 2.38
CA LEU A 117 -16.72 21.40 3.49
C LEU A 117 -15.27 21.61 3.06
N TYR A 118 -14.74 20.72 2.23
CA TYR A 118 -13.39 20.81 1.70
C TYR A 118 -13.20 22.05 0.80
N GLU A 119 -14.17 22.36 -0.06
CA GLU A 119 -14.14 23.58 -0.88
C GLU A 119 -14.19 24.86 -0.03
N ARG A 120 -15.04 24.88 1.02
CA ARG A 120 -15.07 25.99 2.00
C ARG A 120 -13.74 26.14 2.71
N TYR A 121 -13.10 25.04 3.09
CA TYR A 121 -11.78 25.02 3.68
C TYR A 121 -10.73 25.61 2.74
N LEU A 122 -10.65 25.16 1.49
CA LEU A 122 -9.69 25.67 0.50
C LEU A 122 -9.85 27.17 0.26
N ARG A 123 -11.10 27.64 0.21
CA ARG A 123 -11.40 29.07 0.08
C ARG A 123 -10.88 29.86 1.30
N ALA A 124 -11.16 29.37 2.51
CA ALA A 124 -10.67 29.99 3.75
C ALA A 124 -9.13 29.96 3.84
N GLU A 125 -8.50 28.86 3.41
CA GLU A 125 -7.05 28.67 3.41
C GLU A 125 -6.34 29.68 2.50
N SER A 126 -6.92 29.94 1.33
CA SER A 126 -6.45 30.97 0.39
C SER A 126 -6.54 32.38 0.99
N PHE A 127 -7.65 32.72 1.65
CA PHE A 127 -7.79 34.02 2.33
C PHE A 127 -6.78 34.18 3.47
N ARG A 128 -6.59 33.15 4.28
CA ARG A 128 -5.58 33.14 5.35
C ARG A 128 -4.19 33.41 4.78
N LYS A 129 -3.81 32.73 3.69
CA LYS A 129 -2.54 32.97 3.00
C LYS A 129 -2.44 34.42 2.51
N ALA A 130 -3.47 34.95 1.85
CA ALA A 130 -3.49 36.33 1.38
C ALA A 130 -3.25 37.34 2.53
N LEU A 131 -3.94 37.17 3.66
CA LEU A 131 -3.76 38.02 4.85
C LEU A 131 -2.34 37.92 5.43
N VAL A 132 -1.74 36.72 5.46
CA VAL A 132 -0.36 36.54 5.91
C VAL A 132 0.62 37.30 5.02
N TYR A 133 0.45 37.24 3.69
CA TYR A 133 1.27 38.00 2.75
C TYR A 133 1.08 39.51 2.90
N GLN A 134 -0.16 39.98 3.00
CA GLN A 134 -0.46 41.40 3.22
C GLN A 134 0.17 41.92 4.51
N LYS A 135 0.02 41.18 5.62
CA LYS A 135 0.65 41.52 6.90
C LYS A 135 2.17 41.60 6.78
N ARG A 136 2.79 40.62 6.11
CA ARG A 136 4.24 40.58 5.92
C ARG A 136 4.73 41.74 5.08
N TYR A 137 4.01 42.08 4.01
CA TYR A 137 4.31 43.25 3.18
C TYR A 137 4.23 44.56 3.99
N LEU A 138 3.18 44.74 4.78
CA LEU A 138 3.01 45.93 5.60
C LEU A 138 4.10 46.09 6.65
N LEU A 139 4.51 45.00 7.31
CA LEU A 139 5.62 45.01 8.27
C LEU A 139 6.95 45.40 7.60
N LEU A 140 7.19 44.93 6.39
CA LEU A 140 8.38 45.30 5.62
C LEU A 140 8.36 46.80 5.26
N LEU A 141 7.22 47.30 4.80
CA LEU A 141 7.04 48.70 4.43
C LEU A 141 7.24 49.63 5.63
N LEU A 142 6.59 49.32 6.77
CA LEU A 142 6.73 50.07 8.02
C LEU A 142 8.17 50.03 8.56
N GLY A 143 8.83 48.87 8.50
CA GLY A 143 10.21 48.71 8.96
C GLY A 143 11.23 49.49 8.13
N GLY A 144 11.02 49.61 6.82
CA GLY A 144 11.87 50.41 5.94
C GLY A 144 11.65 51.92 6.08
N PHE A 145 10.41 52.35 6.33
CA PHE A 145 10.05 53.76 6.41
C PHE A 145 10.75 54.51 7.56
N GLN A 146 10.98 53.85 8.70
CA GLN A 146 11.60 54.46 9.88
C GLN A 146 13.01 55.02 9.60
N GLN A 147 13.82 54.36 8.77
CA GLN A 147 15.17 54.83 8.43
C GLN A 147 15.14 55.94 7.38
N CYS A 148 14.25 55.81 6.39
CA CYS A 148 14.05 56.83 5.36
C CYS A 148 13.55 58.14 5.97
N GLU A 149 12.56 58.08 6.86
CA GLU A 149 12.05 59.25 7.60
C GLU A 149 13.15 59.91 8.44
N GLN A 150 13.92 59.10 9.19
CA GLN A 150 14.99 59.62 10.03
C GLN A 150 16.12 60.27 9.21
N ALA A 151 16.47 59.72 8.05
CA ALA A 151 17.48 60.29 7.16
C ALA A 151 17.04 61.67 6.63
N THR A 152 15.77 61.80 6.23
CA THR A 152 15.19 63.07 5.80
C THR A 152 15.13 64.09 6.95
N LEU A 153 14.66 63.69 8.13
CA LEU A 153 14.63 64.57 9.31
C LEU A 153 16.04 65.03 9.72
N CYS A 154 17.03 64.15 9.67
CA CYS A 154 18.43 64.47 9.94
C CYS A 154 18.96 65.51 8.94
N LEU A 155 18.70 65.31 7.64
CA LEU A 155 19.11 66.25 6.60
C LEU A 155 18.49 67.63 6.81
N ILE A 156 17.18 67.70 7.09
CA ILE A 156 16.48 68.97 7.35
C ILE A 156 17.03 69.65 8.62
N ALA A 157 17.24 68.90 9.71
CA ALA A 157 17.78 69.43 10.96
C ALA A 157 19.20 70.00 10.79
N ASN A 158 20.03 69.35 9.98
CA ASN A 158 21.40 69.80 9.68
C ASN A 158 21.40 71.08 8.81
N MET A 159 20.49 71.18 7.84
CA MET A 159 20.32 72.40 7.02
C MET A 159 19.75 73.57 7.84
N GLY A 160 18.98 73.29 8.90
CA GLY A 160 18.38 74.27 9.81
C GLY A 160 19.24 74.73 10.99
N ALA A 161 20.55 74.41 11.00
CA ALA A 161 21.51 74.85 12.02
C ALA A 161 21.12 74.53 13.49
N ARG A 162 20.52 73.35 13.76
CA ARG A 162 20.31 72.85 15.13
C ARG A 162 21.07 71.53 15.34
N PRO A 163 22.05 71.44 16.26
CA PRO A 163 22.68 70.16 16.56
C PRO A 163 21.66 69.33 17.33
N SER A 164 21.10 68.30 16.70
CA SER A 164 20.32 67.31 17.44
C SER A 164 21.25 66.52 18.36
N PRO A 165 20.87 66.24 19.63
CA PRO A 165 21.67 65.41 20.50
C PRO A 165 21.70 63.97 19.97
N PRO A 166 22.84 63.26 20.07
CA PRO A 166 22.93 61.92 19.54
C PRO A 166 22.08 60.97 20.39
N LEU A 167 21.25 60.19 19.67
CA LEU A 167 20.92 58.81 19.97
C LEU A 167 20.04 58.54 21.19
N SER A 168 18.75 58.26 20.95
CA SER A 168 17.97 57.37 21.80
C SER A 168 16.86 56.66 21.03
N SER A 169 17.21 55.93 19.97
CA SER A 169 16.31 54.94 19.36
C SER A 169 17.04 53.86 18.53
N SER A 170 18.28 53.50 18.91
CA SER A 170 18.88 52.24 18.46
C SER A 170 18.41 51.12 19.42
N PRO A 171 18.13 49.90 18.93
CA PRO A 171 17.31 48.93 19.66
C PRO A 171 17.98 48.64 21.00
N ARG A 172 17.16 48.73 22.06
CA ARG A 172 17.48 48.48 23.47
C ARG A 172 18.52 47.37 23.65
N ARG A 173 19.80 47.72 23.63
CA ARG A 173 20.89 46.80 24.01
C ARG A 173 20.81 46.59 25.53
N PRO A 174 20.83 45.34 26.03
CA PRO A 174 20.66 45.03 27.46
C PRO A 174 21.68 45.76 28.37
N LEU A 175 22.87 46.07 27.84
CA LEU A 175 23.93 46.82 28.53
C LEU A 175 23.53 48.26 28.92
N GLY A 176 22.58 48.89 28.22
CA GLY A 176 22.10 50.23 28.57
C GLY A 176 21.23 50.26 29.83
N ARG A 177 20.45 49.20 30.06
CA ARG A 177 19.63 49.05 31.27
C ARG A 177 20.51 48.79 32.49
N PHE A 178 21.56 47.99 32.32
CA PHE A 178 22.56 47.76 33.37
C PHE A 178 23.25 49.06 33.77
N ARG A 179 23.72 49.85 32.80
CA ARG A 179 24.34 51.16 33.06
C ARG A 179 23.38 52.17 33.71
N ALA A 180 22.10 52.15 33.35
CA ALA A 180 21.09 53.00 33.98
C ALA A 180 20.82 52.57 35.44
N ALA A 181 20.66 51.27 35.69
CA ALA A 181 20.48 50.73 37.04
C ALA A 181 21.68 51.05 37.94
N VAL A 182 22.90 50.86 37.44
CA VAL A 182 24.14 51.22 38.17
C VAL A 182 24.15 52.71 38.53
N ARG A 183 23.74 53.60 37.61
CA ARG A 183 23.66 55.04 37.91
C ARG A 183 22.60 55.38 38.96
N VAL A 184 21.46 54.69 38.95
CA VAL A 184 20.42 54.84 39.99
C VAL A 184 20.95 54.38 41.35
N VAL A 185 21.62 53.22 41.41
CA VAL A 185 22.23 52.71 42.65
C VAL A 185 23.25 53.70 43.21
N ILE A 186 24.15 54.21 42.37
CA ILE A 186 25.16 55.22 42.78
C ILE A 186 24.48 56.50 43.29
N ALA A 187 23.39 56.93 42.67
CA ALA A 187 22.67 58.14 43.09
C ALA A 187 21.92 57.96 44.42
N VAL A 188 21.44 56.75 44.72
CA VAL A 188 20.77 56.42 45.98
C VAL A 188 21.77 56.19 47.11
N SER A 189 22.98 55.71 46.80
CA SER A 189 24.02 55.42 47.78
C SER A 189 24.98 56.59 48.04
N ARG A 190 24.63 57.82 47.66
CA ARG A 190 25.46 59.01 47.82
C ARG A 190 24.89 59.97 48.84
#